data_AF-A0A135UGS1-F1
#
_entry.id   AF-A0A135UGS1-F1
#
_cell.length_a   1.000
_cell.length_b   1.000
_cell.length_c   1.000
_cell.angle_alpha   90.00
_cell.angle_beta   90.00
_cell.angle_gamma   90.00
#
_symmetry.space_group_name_H-M   'P 1'
#
loop_
_entity.id
_entity.type
_entity.pdbx_description
1 polymer ?
#
loop_
_entity_poly.entity_id
_entity_poly.type
_entity_poly.pdbx_seq_one_letter_code
_entity_poly.pdbx_strand_id
1 'polypeptide(L)'
;MVEMPWWNTAEIKHAVSKVNIGQEEHFLMLQKVQHTQQVLLALAQSRDGANLKLLDSYRQQQKKDQISITRLEWLIKKQRAESDIGPESSVQREASRAFNPRAESQAHTILNQDRFFDWMQQGHPDIPLVDGGLPGSAQDGISPMSLLCANLSLTLRELEPDSIFAMFVCGLHTSPYNDDWYGPSGMLRFLVAQLLLALLERNSLDLGCLDRRSHVRVLERHDLEASSDLFGDLARQFDAETTIYVIIDGVSKFDVDFRNTFQKLEMAIRWLEDIVKDDGLRPKLKILMTVPFRSSIRLRQSVDDRFRLALPLQLSAPRTLSRGSILSSILSPSTLQSAATPSSLQNDLPEWGGEDYDDE
;
A
#
# COMPACT_ATOMS: atom_id res chain seq x y z
N MET A 1 16.01 56.16 2.16
CA MET A 1 15.91 55.27 3.32
C MET A 1 14.66 54.43 3.13
N VAL A 2 14.83 53.21 2.64
CA VAL A 2 13.74 52.25 2.47
C VAL A 2 13.84 51.31 3.65
N GLU A 3 12.86 51.35 4.54
CA GLU A 3 12.72 50.38 5.63
C GLU A 3 12.59 48.99 5.02
N MET A 4 13.55 48.11 5.33
CA MET A 4 13.43 46.69 4.98
C MET A 4 12.35 46.06 5.86
N PRO A 5 11.49 45.17 5.32
CA PRO A 5 10.54 44.43 6.12
C PRO A 5 11.30 43.49 7.06
N TRP A 6 11.11 43.75 8.33
CA TRP A 6 11.49 42.97 9.48
C TRP A 6 10.74 41.64 9.35
N TRP A 7 11.36 40.65 8.71
CA TRP A 7 10.87 39.28 8.78
C TRP A 7 10.78 38.93 10.25
N ASN A 8 9.57 38.64 10.73
CA ASN A 8 9.30 38.43 12.13
C ASN A 8 10.22 37.31 12.63
N THR A 9 11.09 37.61 13.60
CA THR A 9 12.07 36.65 14.14
C THR A 9 11.42 35.34 14.59
N ALA A 10 10.12 35.37 14.90
CA ALA A 10 9.28 34.20 15.18
C ALA A 10 9.00 33.33 13.95
N GLU A 11 8.77 33.91 12.76
CA GLU A 11 8.52 33.18 11.51
C GLU A 11 9.80 32.55 10.97
N ILE A 12 10.95 33.22 11.08
CA ILE A 12 12.24 32.62 10.74
C ILE A 12 12.58 31.49 11.72
N LYS A 13 12.37 31.67 13.04
CA LYS A 13 12.56 30.58 14.00
C LYS A 13 11.61 29.41 13.80
N HIS A 14 10.37 29.66 13.37
CA HIS A 14 9.39 28.62 13.06
C HIS A 14 9.67 27.92 11.72
N ALA A 15 10.15 28.63 10.71
CA ALA A 15 10.60 28.04 9.44
C ALA A 15 11.90 27.25 9.64
N VAL A 16 12.86 27.79 10.40
CA VAL A 16 14.11 27.11 10.77
C VAL A 16 13.84 25.92 11.68
N SER A 17 12.89 25.98 12.62
CA SER A 17 12.52 24.80 13.42
C SER A 17 11.82 23.74 12.57
N LYS A 18 11.00 24.11 11.58
CA LYS A 18 10.41 23.16 10.62
C LYS A 18 11.46 22.53 9.69
N VAL A 19 12.49 23.27 9.30
CA VAL A 19 13.63 22.75 8.53
C VAL A 19 14.50 21.84 9.39
N ASN A 20 14.70 22.16 10.68
CA ASN A 20 15.50 21.36 11.61
C ASN A 20 14.78 20.07 12.05
N ILE A 21 13.44 20.10 12.21
CA ILE A 21 12.61 18.91 12.49
C ILE A 21 12.61 17.98 11.27
N GLY A 22 12.49 18.53 10.05
CA GLY A 22 12.61 17.74 8.83
C GLY A 22 14.00 17.14 8.61
N GLN A 23 15.06 17.83 9.05
CA GLN A 23 16.43 17.32 8.94
C GLN A 23 16.81 16.33 10.05
N GLU A 24 16.30 16.48 11.29
CA GLU A 24 16.46 15.49 12.34
C GLU A 24 15.68 14.20 12.03
N GLU A 25 14.48 14.29 11.47
CA GLU A 25 13.72 13.11 11.01
C GLU A 25 14.40 12.39 9.83
N HIS A 26 14.95 13.14 8.87
CA HIS A 26 15.75 12.58 7.78
C HIS A 26 17.08 11.97 8.27
N PHE A 27 17.74 12.58 9.26
CA PHE A 27 18.97 12.06 9.86
C PHE A 27 18.70 10.80 10.70
N LEU A 28 17.57 10.75 11.40
CA LEU A 28 17.10 9.57 12.12
C LEU A 28 16.72 8.44 11.14
N MET A 29 16.09 8.76 10.00
CA MET A 29 15.74 7.80 8.94
C MET A 29 16.99 7.22 8.24
N LEU A 30 17.99 8.06 7.95
CA LEU A 30 19.28 7.64 7.41
C LEU A 30 20.08 6.79 8.41
N GLN A 31 20.11 7.16 9.69
CA GLN A 31 20.72 6.31 10.74
C GLN A 31 20.01 4.96 10.88
N LYS A 32 18.68 4.88 10.68
CA LYS A 32 17.88 3.65 10.78
C LYS A 32 18.08 2.70 9.59
N VAL A 33 18.20 3.23 8.38
CA VAL A 33 18.49 2.44 7.16
C VAL A 33 19.94 1.95 7.18
N GLN A 34 20.88 2.82 7.56
CA GLN A 34 22.29 2.46 7.72
C GLN A 34 22.48 1.43 8.84
N HIS A 35 21.68 1.49 9.91
CA HIS A 35 21.68 0.47 10.96
C HIS A 35 21.04 -0.86 10.50
N THR A 36 19.98 -0.82 9.69
CA THR A 36 19.37 -2.05 9.11
C THR A 36 20.32 -2.75 8.13
N GLN A 37 21.05 -1.98 7.32
CA GLN A 37 22.14 -2.51 6.49
C GLN A 37 23.31 -3.04 7.32
N GLN A 38 23.66 -2.37 8.43
CA GLN A 38 24.66 -2.88 9.39
C GLN A 38 24.21 -4.16 10.10
N VAL A 39 22.92 -4.32 10.39
CA VAL A 39 22.35 -5.55 10.97
C VAL A 39 22.36 -6.67 9.95
N LEU A 40 22.02 -6.42 8.68
CA LEU A 40 22.16 -7.41 7.61
C LEU A 40 23.62 -7.81 7.37
N LEU A 41 24.55 -6.84 7.40
CA LEU A 41 25.99 -7.09 7.35
C LEU A 41 26.48 -7.87 8.57
N ALA A 42 25.99 -7.56 9.77
CA ALA A 42 26.35 -8.25 11.00
C ALA A 42 25.76 -9.66 11.06
N LEU A 43 24.54 -9.88 10.56
CA LEU A 43 23.91 -11.20 10.44
C LEU A 43 24.60 -12.06 9.38
N ALA A 44 24.98 -11.47 8.24
CA ALA A 44 25.77 -12.15 7.21
C ALA A 44 27.21 -12.48 7.67
N GLN A 45 27.73 -11.76 8.66
CA GLN A 45 29.07 -11.99 9.24
C GLN A 45 29.03 -12.88 10.50
N SER A 46 27.88 -12.99 11.16
CA SER A 46 27.69 -13.75 12.40
C SER A 46 27.29 -15.19 12.08
N ARG A 47 28.30 -16.05 11.94
CA ARG A 47 28.12 -17.48 11.69
C ARG A 47 27.43 -18.24 12.83
N ASP A 48 27.37 -17.65 14.03
CA ASP A 48 26.85 -18.31 15.24
C ASP A 48 25.71 -17.48 15.84
N GLY A 49 24.52 -18.07 15.94
CA GLY A 49 23.24 -17.47 16.29
C GLY A 49 23.10 -16.90 17.72
N ALA A 50 23.96 -15.96 18.11
CA ALA A 50 23.89 -15.32 19.42
C ALA A 50 23.89 -13.79 19.32
N ASN A 51 22.72 -13.20 19.07
CA ASN A 51 22.50 -11.81 19.51
C ASN A 51 21.02 -11.44 19.74
N LEU A 52 20.39 -12.13 20.70
CA LEU A 52 19.06 -11.80 21.22
C LEU A 52 18.90 -10.32 21.62
N LYS A 53 19.97 -9.66 22.09
CA LYS A 53 19.94 -8.22 22.44
C LYS A 53 19.90 -7.29 21.23
N LEU A 54 20.55 -7.66 20.13
CA LEU A 54 20.50 -6.92 18.87
C LEU A 54 19.10 -7.05 18.25
N LEU A 55 18.54 -8.26 18.33
CA LEU A 55 17.17 -8.58 17.91
C LEU A 55 16.12 -7.86 18.74
N ASP A 56 16.28 -7.73 20.06
CA ASP A 56 15.34 -6.99 20.92
C ASP A 56 15.41 -5.48 20.69
N SER A 57 16.61 -4.94 20.44
CA SER A 57 16.77 -3.54 19.99
C SER A 57 16.11 -3.33 18.63
N TYR A 58 16.24 -4.30 17.71
CA TYR A 58 15.60 -4.27 16.40
C TYR A 58 14.07 -4.38 16.49
N ARG A 59 13.53 -5.27 17.34
CA ARG A 59 12.07 -5.42 17.62
C ARG A 59 11.46 -4.18 18.25
N GLN A 60 12.14 -3.58 19.22
CA GLN A 60 11.70 -2.31 19.83
C GLN A 60 11.76 -1.15 18.83
N GLN A 61 12.73 -1.21 17.90
CA GLN A 61 12.88 -0.23 16.85
C GLN A 61 11.86 -0.44 15.73
N GLN A 62 11.51 -1.66 15.32
CA GLN A 62 10.47 -1.99 14.34
C GLN A 62 9.06 -1.70 14.86
N LYS A 63 8.79 -1.91 16.15
CA LYS A 63 7.56 -1.41 16.81
C LYS A 63 7.45 0.12 16.75
N LYS A 64 8.58 0.82 16.67
CA LYS A 64 8.66 2.28 16.47
C LYS A 64 8.76 2.69 14.99
N ASP A 65 9.28 1.80 14.14
CA ASP A 65 9.68 2.01 12.75
C ASP A 65 8.87 1.16 11.78
N GLN A 66 7.61 0.95 12.10
CA GLN A 66 6.61 0.64 11.11
C GLN A 66 6.42 1.88 10.20
N ILE A 67 7.47 2.46 9.60
CA ILE A 67 7.58 3.86 9.12
C ILE A 67 6.47 4.29 8.15
N SER A 68 5.92 3.37 7.34
CA SER A 68 4.73 3.65 6.51
C SER A 68 3.44 3.57 7.33
N ILE A 69 3.29 2.57 8.21
CA ILE A 69 2.13 2.44 9.11
C ILE A 69 2.21 3.40 10.31
N THR A 70 3.35 3.94 10.74
CA THR A 70 3.43 4.93 11.82
C THR A 70 2.99 6.28 11.30
N ARG A 71 3.31 6.63 10.04
CA ARG A 71 2.75 7.81 9.37
C ARG A 71 1.28 7.63 9.05
N LEU A 72 0.87 6.46 8.52
CA LEU A 72 -0.54 6.15 8.27
C LEU A 72 -1.34 6.00 9.58
N GLU A 73 -0.80 5.39 10.62
CA GLU A 73 -1.37 5.32 11.98
C GLU A 73 -1.41 6.69 12.62
N TRP A 74 -0.40 7.53 12.42
CA TRP A 74 -0.45 8.90 12.90
C TRP A 74 -1.55 9.68 12.17
N LEU A 75 -1.70 9.52 10.85
CA LEU A 75 -2.82 10.09 10.09
C LEU A 75 -4.18 9.53 10.55
N ILE A 76 -4.28 8.23 10.78
CA ILE A 76 -5.49 7.54 11.28
C ILE A 76 -5.81 7.94 12.74
N LYS A 77 -4.79 8.07 13.60
CA LYS A 77 -4.92 8.51 15.00
C LYS A 77 -5.28 10.00 15.08
N LYS A 78 -4.74 10.84 14.18
CA LYS A 78 -5.13 12.24 14.03
C LYS A 78 -6.60 12.37 13.61
N GLN A 79 -7.06 11.56 12.65
CA GLN A 79 -8.49 11.50 12.29
C GLN A 79 -9.40 11.11 13.46
N ARG A 80 -8.96 10.22 14.37
CA ARG A 80 -9.73 9.77 15.54
C ARG A 80 -9.72 10.76 16.71
N ALA A 81 -8.58 11.36 17.02
CA ALA A 81 -8.46 12.28 18.16
C ALA A 81 -9.27 13.58 17.97
N GLU A 82 -9.60 13.93 16.73
CA GLU A 82 -10.30 15.16 16.37
C GLU A 82 -11.82 14.95 16.11
N SER A 83 -12.31 13.71 16.22
CA SER A 83 -13.74 13.36 16.16
C SER A 83 -14.43 13.30 17.53
N ASP A 84 -13.67 13.32 18.64
CA ASP A 84 -14.18 13.35 20.03
C ASP A 84 -14.33 14.78 20.60
N ILE A 85 -14.03 15.82 19.82
CA ILE A 85 -14.21 17.22 20.22
C ILE A 85 -15.50 17.72 19.57
N GLY A 86 -16.41 18.26 20.38
CA GLY A 86 -17.76 18.68 19.99
C GLY A 86 -17.84 19.61 18.76
N PRO A 87 -19.05 19.77 18.21
CA PRO A 87 -19.26 20.22 16.83
C PRO A 87 -19.23 21.75 16.73
N GLU A 88 -18.10 22.42 16.97
CA GLU A 88 -18.01 23.86 16.72
C GLU A 88 -16.55 24.39 16.73
N SER A 89 -15.74 24.04 15.73
CA SER A 89 -14.62 24.93 15.37
C SER A 89 -14.20 24.79 13.91
N SER A 90 -13.75 25.90 13.33
CA SER A 90 -13.17 26.04 11.99
C SER A 90 -12.03 25.04 11.68
N VAL A 91 -11.44 24.44 12.72
CA VAL A 91 -10.40 23.39 12.66
C VAL A 91 -10.97 22.04 12.19
N GLN A 92 -12.24 21.72 12.48
CA GLN A 92 -12.91 20.51 11.95
C GLN A 92 -13.18 20.58 10.44
N ARG A 93 -13.37 21.80 9.90
CA ARG A 93 -13.43 22.02 8.44
C ARG A 93 -12.07 21.87 7.77
N GLU A 94 -10.97 21.83 8.54
CA GLU A 94 -9.61 21.58 8.08
C GLU A 94 -9.14 20.14 8.28
N ALA A 95 -9.58 19.47 9.35
CA ALA A 95 -9.30 18.06 9.61
C ALA A 95 -10.06 17.11 8.66
N SER A 96 -11.27 17.49 8.23
CA SER A 96 -12.04 16.82 7.16
C SER A 96 -11.43 17.01 5.76
N ARG A 97 -10.22 17.60 5.63
CA ARG A 97 -9.56 17.92 4.35
C ARG A 97 -8.42 17.00 3.94
N ALA A 98 -8.08 15.94 4.67
CA ALA A 98 -6.97 15.07 4.26
C ALA A 98 -7.27 14.38 2.91
N PHE A 99 -8.50 13.88 2.73
CA PHE A 99 -8.99 13.35 1.45
C PHE A 99 -10.47 13.67 1.25
N ASN A 100 -10.89 13.76 -0.02
CA ASN A 100 -12.29 13.94 -0.38
C ASN A 100 -13.09 12.68 0.07
N PRO A 101 -14.16 12.81 0.89
CA PRO A 101 -14.99 11.68 1.32
C PRO A 101 -15.57 10.85 0.16
N ARG A 102 -15.75 11.44 -1.02
CA ARG A 102 -16.15 10.71 -2.23
C ARG A 102 -15.01 9.83 -2.76
N ALA A 103 -13.77 10.29 -2.67
CA ALA A 103 -12.60 9.50 -3.07
C ALA A 103 -12.35 8.35 -2.06
N GLU A 104 -12.61 8.56 -0.77
CA GLU A 104 -12.62 7.48 0.23
C GLU A 104 -13.73 6.45 -0.05
N SER A 105 -14.96 6.92 -0.31
CA SER A 105 -16.09 6.06 -0.68
C SER A 105 -15.81 5.26 -1.96
N GLN A 106 -15.22 5.90 -2.97
CA GLN A 106 -14.78 5.24 -4.21
C GLN A 106 -13.71 4.19 -3.94
N ALA A 107 -12.69 4.47 -3.13
CA ALA A 107 -11.68 3.48 -2.77
C ALA A 107 -12.31 2.29 -2.01
N HIS A 108 -13.32 2.53 -1.18
CA HIS A 108 -14.06 1.49 -0.48
C HIS A 108 -14.81 0.52 -1.42
N THR A 109 -15.14 0.93 -2.65
CA THR A 109 -15.89 0.08 -3.60
C THR A 109 -15.15 -1.19 -4.02
N ILE A 110 -13.83 -1.25 -3.85
CA ILE A 110 -13.03 -2.48 -4.03
C ILE A 110 -13.56 -3.63 -3.16
N LEU A 111 -14.04 -3.32 -1.94
CA LEU A 111 -14.59 -4.30 -1.00
C LEU A 111 -15.98 -4.80 -1.43
N ASN A 112 -16.49 -4.35 -2.57
CA ASN A 112 -17.74 -4.84 -3.17
C ASN A 112 -17.46 -5.57 -4.50
N GLN A 113 -16.19 -5.78 -4.87
CA GLN A 113 -15.83 -6.45 -6.12
C GLN A 113 -15.60 -7.94 -5.87
N ASP A 114 -16.34 -8.79 -6.59
CA ASP A 114 -16.23 -10.25 -6.47
C ASP A 114 -14.80 -10.72 -6.69
N ARG A 115 -14.11 -10.18 -7.69
CA ARG A 115 -12.72 -10.53 -8.00
C ARG A 115 -11.74 -10.21 -6.85
N PHE A 116 -12.02 -9.16 -6.07
CA PHE A 116 -11.23 -8.84 -4.87
C PHE A 116 -11.51 -9.84 -3.74
N PHE A 117 -12.77 -10.24 -3.55
CA PHE A 117 -13.10 -11.31 -2.60
C PHE A 117 -12.53 -12.66 -3.01
N ASP A 118 -12.54 -12.98 -4.31
CA ASP A 118 -11.89 -14.17 -4.84
C ASP A 118 -10.41 -14.17 -4.48
N TRP A 119 -9.72 -13.05 -4.70
CA TRP A 119 -8.33 -12.90 -4.27
C TRP A 119 -8.15 -13.07 -2.75
N MET A 120 -9.04 -12.52 -1.92
CA MET A 120 -8.96 -12.68 -0.46
C MET A 120 -9.26 -14.10 0.01
N GLN A 121 -10.27 -14.78 -0.55
CA GLN A 121 -10.80 -16.05 -0.03
C GLN A 121 -10.22 -17.29 -0.71
N GLN A 122 -9.89 -17.22 -2.00
CA GLN A 122 -9.37 -18.38 -2.72
C GLN A 122 -7.99 -18.76 -2.21
N GLY A 123 -7.71 -20.08 -2.18
CA GLY A 123 -6.42 -20.61 -1.74
C GLY A 123 -5.29 -20.48 -2.76
N HIS A 124 -5.58 -19.96 -3.96
CA HIS A 124 -4.61 -19.87 -5.05
C HIS A 124 -3.82 -18.56 -5.01
N PRO A 125 -2.50 -18.61 -5.26
CA PRO A 125 -1.68 -17.41 -5.47
C PRO A 125 -2.22 -16.53 -6.60
N ASP A 126 -2.18 -15.21 -6.43
CA ASP A 126 -2.76 -14.26 -7.38
C ASP A 126 -2.24 -12.82 -7.19
N ILE A 127 -2.30 -12.00 -8.25
CA ILE A 127 -1.70 -10.65 -8.34
C ILE A 127 -2.61 -9.58 -8.97
N PRO A 128 -3.77 -9.26 -8.39
CA PRO A 128 -4.63 -8.21 -8.93
C PRO A 128 -3.98 -6.82 -8.96
N LEU A 129 -4.15 -6.11 -10.07
CA LEU A 129 -3.89 -4.68 -10.23
C LEU A 129 -5.20 -3.89 -10.20
N VAL A 130 -5.39 -3.11 -9.13
CA VAL A 130 -6.58 -2.29 -8.91
C VAL A 130 -6.39 -0.90 -9.50
N ASP A 131 -7.18 -0.53 -10.50
CA ASP A 131 -7.29 0.83 -11.01
C ASP A 131 -8.42 1.55 -10.26
N GLY A 132 -8.04 2.46 -9.36
CA GLY A 132 -8.96 3.10 -8.44
C GLY A 132 -9.83 4.16 -9.10
N GLY A 133 -9.38 4.76 -10.21
CA GLY A 133 -10.10 5.84 -10.91
C GLY A 133 -10.49 7.02 -10.01
N LEU A 134 -9.76 7.22 -8.89
CA LEU A 134 -10.20 8.15 -7.85
C LEU A 134 -10.23 9.60 -8.36
N PRO A 135 -11.28 10.37 -8.03
CA PRO A 135 -11.28 11.81 -8.26
C PRO A 135 -10.35 12.50 -7.25
N GLY A 136 -9.36 13.25 -7.73
CA GLY A 136 -8.49 14.09 -6.88
C GLY A 136 -7.01 13.81 -7.04
N SER A 137 -6.23 14.18 -6.03
CA SER A 137 -4.78 14.03 -5.98
C SER A 137 -4.34 13.33 -4.69
N ALA A 138 -3.11 12.84 -4.68
CA ALA A 138 -2.48 12.32 -3.47
C ALA A 138 -1.90 13.48 -2.68
N GLN A 139 -2.04 13.44 -1.36
CA GLN A 139 -1.42 14.40 -0.46
C GLN A 139 -0.15 13.78 0.13
N ASP A 140 1.00 14.42 -0.09
CA ASP A 140 2.31 13.95 0.38
C ASP A 140 2.63 12.50 0.01
N GLY A 141 2.19 12.07 -1.19
CA GLY A 141 2.39 10.70 -1.67
C GLY A 141 1.40 9.67 -1.13
N ILE A 142 0.46 10.06 -0.28
CA ILE A 142 -0.58 9.19 0.28
C ILE A 142 -1.91 9.47 -0.43
N SER A 143 -2.67 8.43 -0.72
CA SER A 143 -3.98 8.49 -1.39
C SER A 143 -5.08 7.84 -0.53
N PRO A 144 -6.36 8.02 -0.88
CA PRO A 144 -7.44 7.24 -0.25
C PRO A 144 -7.26 5.72 -0.41
N MET A 145 -6.66 5.29 -1.52
CA MET A 145 -6.31 3.88 -1.73
C MET A 145 -5.23 3.40 -0.76
N SER A 146 -4.25 4.25 -0.46
CA SER A 146 -3.22 3.98 0.55
C SER A 146 -3.83 3.80 1.94
N LEU A 147 -4.82 4.63 2.29
CA LEU A 147 -5.56 4.54 3.54
C LEU A 147 -6.38 3.24 3.62
N LEU A 148 -7.05 2.86 2.53
CA LEU A 148 -7.74 1.59 2.44
C LEU A 148 -6.77 0.42 2.60
N CYS A 149 -5.66 0.39 1.86
CA CYS A 149 -4.64 -0.66 1.94
C CYS A 149 -4.09 -0.82 3.37
N ALA A 150 -3.86 0.29 4.07
CA ALA A 150 -3.41 0.30 5.45
C ALA A 150 -4.44 -0.32 6.40
N ASN A 151 -5.70 0.12 6.30
CA ASN A 151 -6.78 -0.42 7.13
C ASN A 151 -7.05 -1.90 6.80
N LEU A 152 -6.97 -2.30 5.52
CA LEU A 152 -7.07 -3.69 5.09
C LEU A 152 -5.97 -4.55 5.73
N SER A 153 -4.72 -4.10 5.65
CA SER A 153 -3.57 -4.78 6.26
C SER A 153 -3.78 -4.98 7.76
N LEU A 154 -4.21 -3.93 8.47
CA LEU A 154 -4.47 -4.00 9.91
C LEU A 154 -5.62 -4.94 10.24
N THR A 155 -6.69 -4.96 9.43
CA THR A 155 -7.83 -5.87 9.63
C THR A 155 -7.42 -7.32 9.38
N LEU A 156 -6.74 -7.61 8.27
CA LEU A 156 -6.32 -8.97 7.94
C LEU A 156 -5.30 -9.51 8.95
N ARG A 157 -4.39 -8.67 9.47
CA ARG A 157 -3.48 -9.07 10.57
C ARG A 157 -4.20 -9.55 11.83
N GLU A 158 -5.39 -9.03 12.11
CA GLU A 158 -6.20 -9.49 13.25
C GLU A 158 -6.99 -10.76 12.93
N LEU A 159 -7.49 -10.88 11.70
CA LEU A 159 -8.28 -12.04 11.28
C LEU A 159 -7.42 -13.27 11.00
N GLU A 160 -6.20 -13.06 10.52
CA GLU A 160 -5.25 -14.10 10.13
C GLU A 160 -3.90 -13.87 10.82
N PRO A 161 -3.79 -14.17 12.12
CA PRO A 161 -2.57 -13.91 12.90
C PRO A 161 -1.35 -14.72 12.42
N ASP A 162 -1.59 -15.85 11.75
CA ASP A 162 -0.56 -16.73 11.19
C ASP A 162 -0.17 -16.33 9.75
N SER A 163 -0.72 -15.25 9.21
CA SER A 163 -0.35 -14.72 7.89
C SER A 163 0.75 -13.67 7.99
N ILE A 164 1.54 -13.52 6.92
CA ILE A 164 2.60 -12.51 6.79
C ILE A 164 2.08 -11.33 5.98
N PHE A 165 2.42 -10.12 6.39
CA PHE A 165 1.92 -8.89 5.76
C PHE A 165 3.07 -7.92 5.47
N ALA A 166 3.42 -7.82 4.19
CA ALA A 166 4.35 -6.83 3.66
C ALA A 166 3.59 -5.74 2.91
N MET A 167 3.96 -4.48 3.12
CA MET A 167 3.36 -3.35 2.40
C MET A 167 4.44 -2.39 1.92
N PHE A 168 4.29 -1.84 0.72
CA PHE A 168 5.11 -0.77 0.18
C PHE A 168 4.22 0.32 -0.42
N VAL A 169 4.44 1.57 -0.04
CA VAL A 169 3.65 2.72 -0.51
C VAL A 169 4.50 3.54 -1.46
N CYS A 170 4.35 3.31 -2.77
CA CYS A 170 5.21 3.87 -3.80
C CYS A 170 5.24 5.40 -3.80
N GLY A 171 4.12 6.05 -3.42
CA GLY A 171 4.04 7.51 -3.37
C GLY A 171 4.95 8.15 -2.31
N LEU A 172 5.37 7.41 -1.29
CA LEU A 172 6.36 7.87 -0.32
C LEU A 172 7.80 7.77 -0.85
N HIS A 173 8.00 7.05 -1.95
CA HIS A 173 9.33 6.66 -2.44
C HIS A 173 9.67 7.20 -3.82
N THR A 174 9.39 8.50 -4.03
CA THR A 174 9.47 9.16 -5.34
C THR A 174 10.70 10.05 -5.51
N SER A 175 11.56 10.20 -4.49
CA SER A 175 12.73 11.09 -4.52
C SER A 175 14.03 10.34 -4.85
N PRO A 176 14.57 10.44 -6.08
CA PRO A 176 15.75 9.66 -6.48
C PRO A 176 17.07 10.07 -5.80
N TYR A 177 17.09 11.21 -5.09
CA TYR A 177 18.30 11.77 -4.48
C TYR A 177 18.29 11.69 -2.95
N ASN A 178 17.11 11.64 -2.33
CA ASN A 178 16.96 11.74 -0.88
C ASN A 178 16.21 10.54 -0.28
N ASP A 179 15.95 9.50 -1.06
CA ASP A 179 15.27 8.29 -0.61
C ASP A 179 16.02 7.04 -1.06
N ASP A 180 16.57 6.32 -0.08
CA ASP A 180 17.28 5.07 -0.29
C ASP A 180 16.38 3.95 -0.80
N TRP A 181 15.05 4.12 -0.73
CA TRP A 181 14.05 3.17 -1.20
C TRP A 181 13.35 3.64 -2.48
N TYR A 182 13.95 4.59 -3.19
CA TYR A 182 13.41 5.10 -4.44
C TYR A 182 13.19 3.99 -5.49
N GLY A 183 12.02 4.01 -6.10
CA GLY A 183 11.69 3.21 -7.29
C GLY A 183 11.54 1.71 -7.04
N PRO A 184 11.39 0.92 -8.13
CA PRO A 184 11.19 -0.53 -8.04
C PRO A 184 12.33 -1.30 -7.35
N SER A 185 13.58 -0.84 -7.49
CA SER A 185 14.73 -1.41 -6.77
C SER A 185 14.62 -1.21 -5.26
N GLY A 186 14.11 -0.07 -4.81
CA GLY A 186 13.81 0.15 -3.40
C GLY A 186 12.63 -0.67 -2.93
N MET A 187 11.56 -0.74 -3.73
CA MET A 187 10.38 -1.56 -3.45
C MET A 187 10.74 -3.01 -3.14
N LEU A 188 11.45 -3.71 -4.04
CA LEU A 188 11.80 -5.12 -3.83
C LEU A 188 12.70 -5.32 -2.61
N ARG A 189 13.71 -4.45 -2.41
CA ARG A 189 14.55 -4.52 -1.21
C ARG A 189 13.74 -4.30 0.07
N PHE A 190 12.75 -3.41 0.05
CA PHE A 190 11.89 -3.15 1.20
C PHE A 190 10.97 -4.34 1.50
N LEU A 191 10.47 -5.01 0.47
CA LEU A 191 9.69 -6.25 0.61
C LEU A 191 10.56 -7.40 1.14
N VAL A 192 11.76 -7.59 0.60
CA VAL A 192 12.77 -8.54 1.11
C VAL A 192 13.04 -8.30 2.59
N ALA A 193 13.26 -7.03 2.98
CA ALA A 193 13.47 -6.70 4.39
C ALA A 193 12.29 -7.14 5.25
N GLN A 194 11.05 -6.88 4.84
CA GLN A 194 9.86 -7.32 5.60
C GLN A 194 9.75 -8.85 5.72
N LEU A 195 10.08 -9.61 4.67
CA LEU A 195 10.09 -11.08 4.72
C LEU A 195 11.20 -11.63 5.63
N LEU A 196 12.40 -11.06 5.58
CA LEU A 196 13.50 -11.41 6.47
C LEU A 196 13.09 -11.27 7.93
N LEU A 197 12.40 -10.17 8.27
CA LEU A 197 11.91 -9.93 9.62
C LEU A 197 10.85 -10.94 10.04
N ALA A 198 9.89 -11.24 9.17
CA ALA A 198 8.88 -12.25 9.44
C ALA A 198 9.50 -13.63 9.72
N LEU A 199 10.48 -14.06 8.93
CA LEU A 199 11.18 -15.34 9.11
C LEU A 199 11.98 -15.38 10.41
N LEU A 200 12.63 -14.26 10.76
CA LEU A 200 13.41 -14.09 11.97
C LEU A 200 12.52 -14.12 13.22
N GLU A 201 11.36 -13.48 13.18
CA GLU A 201 10.36 -13.52 14.24
C GLU A 201 9.85 -14.95 14.48
N ARG A 202 9.72 -15.74 13.41
CA ARG A 202 9.33 -17.16 13.45
C ARG A 202 10.48 -18.12 13.76
N ASN A 203 11.70 -17.62 13.94
CA ASN A 203 12.91 -18.44 14.14
C ASN A 203 13.10 -19.51 13.04
N SER A 204 12.76 -19.13 11.81
CA SER A 204 12.78 -19.99 10.61
C SER A 204 13.70 -19.48 9.52
N LEU A 205 14.40 -18.37 9.77
CA LEU A 205 15.29 -17.73 8.81
C LEU A 205 16.50 -18.61 8.49
N ASP A 206 16.59 -19.02 7.23
CA ASP A 206 17.76 -19.64 6.64
C ASP A 206 18.42 -18.68 5.64
N LEU A 207 19.71 -18.39 5.88
CA LEU A 207 20.51 -17.52 5.01
C LEU A 207 21.41 -18.31 4.05
N GLY A 208 21.24 -19.63 3.91
CA GLY A 208 22.00 -20.45 2.98
C GLY A 208 21.93 -19.98 1.51
N CYS A 209 20.84 -19.30 1.12
CA CYS A 209 20.74 -18.65 -0.20
C CYS A 209 21.82 -17.56 -0.44
N LEU A 210 22.46 -17.05 0.63
CA LEU A 210 23.50 -16.02 0.60
C LEU A 210 24.93 -16.58 0.74
N ASP A 211 25.12 -17.90 0.64
CA ASP A 211 26.42 -18.57 0.85
C ASP A 211 27.53 -18.08 -0.09
N ARG A 212 27.18 -17.47 -1.22
CA ARG A 212 28.14 -16.95 -2.20
C ARG A 212 28.37 -15.46 -2.00
N ARG A 213 29.61 -15.08 -1.67
CA ARG A 213 30.04 -13.67 -1.57
C ARG A 213 29.76 -12.86 -2.84
N SER A 214 29.79 -13.49 -4.01
CA SER A 214 29.41 -12.84 -5.27
C SER A 214 27.94 -12.43 -5.30
N HIS A 215 27.04 -13.25 -4.75
CA HIS A 215 25.61 -12.97 -4.65
C HIS A 215 25.36 -11.78 -3.71
N VAL A 216 26.00 -11.79 -2.54
CA VAL A 216 25.94 -10.67 -1.58
C VAL A 216 26.38 -9.35 -2.20
N ARG A 217 27.46 -9.34 -3.00
CA ARG A 217 27.94 -8.13 -3.69
C ARG A 217 26.96 -7.59 -4.73
N VAL A 218 26.15 -8.44 -5.35
CA VAL A 218 25.13 -8.02 -6.32
C VAL A 218 23.95 -7.38 -5.57
N LEU A 219 23.53 -7.95 -4.44
CA LEU A 219 22.54 -7.36 -3.54
C LEU A 219 22.99 -6.00 -2.97
N GLU A 220 24.26 -5.86 -2.57
CA GLU A 220 24.86 -4.60 -2.12
C GLU A 220 24.78 -3.49 -3.18
N ARG A 221 24.72 -3.85 -4.47
CA ARG A 221 24.59 -2.90 -5.59
C ARG A 221 23.13 -2.57 -5.92
N HIS A 222 22.18 -3.03 -5.10
CA HIS A 222 20.75 -2.85 -5.28
C HIS A 222 20.25 -3.40 -6.63
N ASP A 223 20.86 -4.49 -7.05
CA ASP A 223 20.45 -5.18 -8.26
C ASP A 223 19.02 -5.72 -8.11
N LEU A 224 18.22 -5.48 -9.14
CA LEU A 224 16.79 -5.75 -9.11
C LEU A 224 16.50 -7.25 -9.23
N GLU A 225 17.27 -7.96 -10.06
CA GLU A 225 17.12 -9.41 -10.29
C GLU A 225 17.50 -10.18 -9.02
N ALA A 226 18.68 -9.89 -8.45
CA ALA A 226 19.09 -10.53 -7.21
C ALA A 226 18.13 -10.24 -6.04
N SER A 227 17.52 -9.05 -6.00
CA SER A 227 16.50 -8.74 -4.98
C SER A 227 15.22 -9.55 -5.18
N SER A 228 14.82 -9.81 -6.42
CA SER A 228 13.68 -10.68 -6.76
C SER A 228 13.96 -12.14 -6.41
N ASP A 229 15.14 -12.64 -6.75
CA ASP A 229 15.57 -14.00 -6.42
C ASP A 229 15.55 -14.22 -4.91
N LEU A 230 16.14 -13.28 -4.15
CA LEU A 230 16.12 -13.31 -2.70
C LEU A 230 14.69 -13.23 -2.14
N PHE A 231 13.81 -12.41 -2.73
CA PHE A 231 12.40 -12.38 -2.31
C PHE A 231 11.74 -13.75 -2.46
N GLY A 232 11.93 -14.42 -3.61
CA GLY A 232 11.41 -15.77 -3.85
C GLY A 232 12.01 -16.81 -2.90
N ASP A 233 13.32 -16.78 -2.68
CA ASP A 233 14.01 -17.70 -1.77
C ASP A 233 13.53 -17.56 -0.33
N LEU A 234 13.30 -16.33 0.14
CA LEU A 234 12.73 -16.09 1.47
C LEU A 234 11.26 -16.52 1.54
N ALA A 235 10.47 -16.25 0.49
CA ALA A 235 9.09 -16.69 0.44
C ALA A 235 8.98 -18.23 0.55
N ARG A 236 9.89 -18.99 -0.07
CA ARG A 236 9.89 -20.47 -0.01
C ARG A 236 10.18 -21.04 1.40
N GLN A 237 10.71 -20.25 2.32
CA GLN A 237 11.02 -20.71 3.67
C GLN A 237 9.78 -20.83 4.56
N PHE A 238 8.68 -20.16 4.21
CA PHE A 238 7.43 -20.30 4.94
C PHE A 238 6.76 -21.66 4.65
N ASP A 239 5.94 -22.12 5.60
CA ASP A 239 5.19 -23.37 5.45
C ASP A 239 4.01 -23.23 4.46
N ALA A 240 3.39 -24.36 4.12
CA ALA A 240 2.32 -24.40 3.12
C ALA A 240 0.99 -23.79 3.61
N GLU A 241 0.81 -23.66 4.92
CA GLU A 241 -0.39 -23.08 5.50
C GLU A 241 -0.29 -21.56 5.65
N THR A 242 0.92 -21.02 5.62
CA THR A 242 1.18 -19.59 5.67
C THR A 242 0.68 -18.90 4.41
N THR A 243 -0.10 -17.83 4.60
CA THR A 243 -0.42 -16.88 3.53
C THR A 243 0.47 -15.65 3.67
N ILE A 244 1.09 -15.23 2.57
CA ILE A 244 1.91 -14.02 2.50
C ILE A 244 1.14 -12.99 1.69
N TYR A 245 0.64 -11.96 2.35
CA TYR A 245 0.04 -10.78 1.72
C TYR A 245 1.12 -9.75 1.44
N VAL A 246 1.19 -9.32 0.19
CA VAL A 246 2.05 -8.24 -0.27
C VAL A 246 1.18 -7.16 -0.88
N ILE A 247 1.22 -5.95 -0.32
CA ILE A 247 0.47 -4.82 -0.86
C ILE A 247 1.44 -3.78 -1.41
N ILE A 248 1.36 -3.54 -2.72
CA ILE A 248 2.17 -2.55 -3.43
C ILE A 248 1.24 -1.41 -3.85
N ASP A 249 1.14 -0.41 -2.99
CA ASP A 249 0.23 0.71 -3.19
C ASP A 249 0.85 1.79 -4.08
N GLY A 250 0.12 2.23 -5.11
CA GLY A 250 0.52 3.38 -5.91
C GLY A 250 1.55 3.11 -7.00
N VAL A 251 1.58 1.93 -7.62
CA VAL A 251 2.60 1.55 -8.62
C VAL A 251 2.72 2.54 -9.80
N SER A 252 1.66 3.30 -10.10
CA SER A 252 1.70 4.38 -11.09
C SER A 252 2.68 5.51 -10.78
N LYS A 253 3.22 5.58 -9.56
CA LYS A 253 4.30 6.52 -9.20
C LYS A 253 5.64 6.16 -9.84
N PHE A 254 5.81 4.91 -10.22
CA PHE A 254 6.99 4.41 -10.94
C PHE A 254 6.76 4.37 -12.46
N ASP A 255 5.62 4.87 -12.91
CA ASP A 255 5.25 5.03 -14.31
C ASP A 255 5.94 6.27 -14.93
N VAL A 256 7.27 6.31 -14.86
CA VAL A 256 8.11 7.39 -15.38
C VAL A 256 9.37 6.83 -16.04
N ASP A 257 9.84 7.47 -17.12
CA ASP A 257 11.02 7.01 -17.86
C ASP A 257 12.35 7.46 -17.23
N PHE A 258 12.28 8.32 -16.21
CA PHE A 258 13.48 8.77 -15.50
C PHE A 258 14.25 7.58 -14.91
N ARG A 259 15.55 7.47 -15.21
CA ARG A 259 16.45 6.40 -14.74
C ARG A 259 15.93 4.97 -14.99
N ASN A 260 15.21 4.79 -16.09
CA ASN A 260 14.59 3.52 -16.46
C ASN A 260 13.61 2.97 -15.40
N THR A 261 12.96 3.86 -14.65
CA THR A 261 12.09 3.47 -13.53
C THR A 261 10.91 2.62 -14.02
N PHE A 262 10.29 2.98 -15.14
CA PHE A 262 9.21 2.18 -15.73
C PHE A 262 9.69 0.80 -16.21
N GLN A 263 10.82 0.69 -16.91
CA GLN A 263 11.33 -0.64 -17.31
C GLN A 263 11.63 -1.52 -16.09
N LYS A 264 12.19 -0.93 -15.02
CA LYS A 264 12.42 -1.64 -13.76
C LYS A 264 11.11 -2.06 -13.09
N LEU A 265 10.05 -1.24 -13.17
CA LEU A 265 8.74 -1.61 -12.65
C LEU A 265 8.19 -2.80 -13.42
N GLU A 266 8.29 -2.78 -14.75
CA GLU A 266 7.85 -3.87 -15.61
C GLU A 266 8.59 -5.18 -15.29
N MET A 267 9.91 -5.12 -15.11
CA MET A 267 10.71 -6.27 -14.67
C MET A 267 10.26 -6.79 -13.30
N ALA A 268 10.06 -5.89 -12.32
CA ALA A 268 9.60 -6.27 -10.98
C ALA A 268 8.22 -6.92 -11.00
N ILE A 269 7.28 -6.40 -11.79
CA ILE A 269 5.95 -7.01 -11.96
C ILE A 269 6.08 -8.42 -12.53
N ARG A 270 6.86 -8.60 -13.62
CA ARG A 270 7.06 -9.93 -14.22
C ARG A 270 7.64 -10.94 -13.23
N TRP A 271 8.67 -10.55 -12.46
CA TRP A 271 9.25 -11.46 -11.46
C TRP A 271 8.26 -11.78 -10.34
N LEU A 272 7.50 -10.81 -9.85
CA LEU A 272 6.47 -11.08 -8.85
C LEU A 272 5.39 -12.02 -9.40
N GLU A 273 4.98 -11.85 -10.66
CA GLU A 273 4.09 -12.80 -11.34
C GLU A 273 4.69 -14.20 -11.46
N ASP A 274 5.97 -14.31 -11.81
CA ASP A 274 6.66 -15.60 -11.95
C ASP A 274 6.73 -16.33 -10.60
N ILE A 275 6.98 -15.61 -9.50
CA ILE A 275 7.00 -16.17 -8.15
C ILE A 275 5.60 -16.58 -7.71
N VAL A 276 4.57 -15.78 -8.02
CA VAL A 276 3.16 -16.14 -7.74
C VAL A 276 2.74 -17.39 -8.50
N LYS A 277 3.24 -17.60 -9.73
CA LYS A 277 2.93 -18.76 -10.58
C LYS A 277 3.83 -19.99 -10.31
N ASP A 278 4.80 -19.88 -9.40
CA ASP A 278 5.71 -20.99 -9.07
C ASP A 278 4.96 -22.05 -8.25
N ASP A 279 4.60 -23.16 -8.89
CA ASP A 279 3.96 -24.31 -8.23
C ASP A 279 4.84 -24.94 -7.12
N GLY A 280 6.15 -24.64 -7.12
CA GLY A 280 7.07 -25.03 -6.06
C GLY A 280 7.02 -24.13 -4.82
N LEU A 281 6.34 -22.98 -4.90
CA LEU A 281 6.15 -22.10 -3.76
C LEU A 281 5.18 -22.73 -2.77
N ARG A 282 5.69 -23.05 -1.58
CA ARG A 282 4.91 -23.69 -0.52
C ARG A 282 3.80 -22.79 0.02
N PRO A 283 4.08 -21.54 0.47
CA PRO A 283 3.03 -20.68 1.01
C PRO A 283 2.13 -20.10 -0.08
N LYS A 284 0.96 -19.61 0.33
CA LYS A 284 0.04 -18.87 -0.55
C LYS A 284 0.53 -17.42 -0.67
N LEU A 285 1.10 -17.05 -1.82
CA LEU A 285 1.52 -15.68 -2.08
C LEU A 285 0.41 -14.87 -2.75
N LYS A 286 -0.08 -13.85 -2.04
CA LYS A 286 -1.15 -12.96 -2.49
C LYS A 286 -0.63 -11.55 -2.63
N ILE A 287 -0.58 -11.03 -3.86
CA ILE A 287 -0.06 -9.70 -4.14
C ILE A 287 -1.21 -8.79 -4.56
N LEU A 288 -1.38 -7.64 -3.92
CA LEU A 288 -2.31 -6.60 -4.32
C LEU A 288 -1.52 -5.38 -4.79
N MET A 289 -1.65 -5.04 -6.07
CA MET A 289 -1.10 -3.81 -6.61
C MET A 289 -2.22 -2.78 -6.78
N THR A 290 -1.95 -1.52 -6.48
CA THR A 290 -2.94 -0.46 -6.68
C THR A 290 -2.40 0.68 -7.53
N VAL A 291 -3.31 1.27 -8.30
CA VAL A 291 -3.17 2.56 -8.95
C VAL A 291 -4.29 3.43 -8.37
N PRO A 292 -3.98 4.38 -7.48
CA PRO A 292 -5.02 5.18 -6.83
C PRO A 292 -5.88 5.94 -7.84
N PHE A 293 -5.27 6.47 -8.89
CA PHE A 293 -5.97 7.23 -9.94
C PHE A 293 -6.19 6.33 -11.15
N ARG A 294 -6.02 6.84 -12.37
CA ARG A 294 -6.06 6.05 -13.59
C ARG A 294 -4.68 5.52 -13.96
N SER A 295 -4.60 4.26 -14.33
CA SER A 295 -3.41 3.66 -14.93
C SER A 295 -3.17 4.20 -16.35
N SER A 296 -1.90 4.36 -16.72
CA SER A 296 -1.53 4.65 -18.11
C SER A 296 -1.76 3.43 -19.00
N ILE A 297 -1.82 3.65 -20.31
CA ILE A 297 -1.94 2.55 -21.28
C ILE A 297 -0.78 1.56 -21.14
N ARG A 298 0.46 2.04 -20.97
CA ARG A 298 1.64 1.17 -20.90
C ARG A 298 1.66 0.33 -19.62
N LEU A 299 1.30 0.89 -18.47
CA LEU A 299 1.21 0.12 -17.22
C LEU A 299 0.13 -0.98 -17.32
N ARG A 300 -0.99 -0.69 -17.99
CA ARG A 300 -2.03 -1.71 -18.25
C ARG A 300 -1.54 -2.84 -19.14
N GLN A 301 -0.68 -2.56 -20.10
CA GLN A 301 -0.11 -3.57 -21.00
C GLN A 301 0.94 -4.44 -20.31
N SER A 302 1.48 -4.00 -19.18
CA SER A 302 2.45 -4.77 -18.38
C SER A 302 1.81 -5.84 -17.49
N VAL A 303 0.48 -5.90 -17.39
CA VAL A 303 -0.27 -6.85 -16.56
C VAL A 303 -1.38 -7.47 -17.41
N ASP A 304 -1.55 -8.80 -17.33
CA ASP A 304 -2.64 -9.50 -18.04
C ASP A 304 -4.01 -8.95 -17.61
N ASP A 305 -4.90 -8.74 -18.57
CA ASP A 305 -6.24 -8.20 -18.35
C ASP A 305 -7.06 -9.00 -17.33
N ARG A 306 -6.82 -10.31 -17.17
CA ARG A 306 -7.47 -11.16 -16.15
C ARG A 306 -7.14 -10.76 -14.70
N PHE A 307 -6.01 -10.08 -14.49
CA PHE A 307 -5.57 -9.61 -13.18
C PHE A 307 -5.95 -8.14 -12.95
N ARG A 308 -6.60 -7.49 -13.91
CA ARG A 308 -6.93 -6.07 -13.81
C ARG A 308 -8.32 -5.87 -13.23
N LEU A 309 -8.43 -4.99 -12.24
CA LEU A 309 -9.67 -4.64 -11.57
C LEU A 309 -9.87 -3.12 -11.62
N ALA A 310 -10.72 -2.66 -12.53
CA ALA A 310 -11.06 -1.24 -12.62
C ALA A 310 -12.28 -0.92 -11.76
N LEU A 311 -12.12 0.00 -10.80
CA LEU A 311 -13.24 0.44 -9.97
C LEU A 311 -14.18 1.33 -10.78
N PRO A 312 -15.48 0.98 -10.88
CA PRO A 312 -16.45 1.82 -11.56
C PRO A 312 -16.60 3.13 -10.81
N LEU A 313 -16.67 4.26 -11.51
CA LEU A 313 -17.00 5.55 -10.90
C LEU A 313 -18.42 5.45 -10.31
N GLN A 314 -18.49 5.27 -8.99
CA GLN A 314 -19.75 5.22 -8.27
C GLN A 314 -19.97 6.55 -7.53
N LEU A 315 -21.10 7.19 -7.82
CA LEU A 315 -21.62 8.30 -7.02
C LEU A 315 -22.24 7.75 -5.73
N SER A 316 -21.39 7.17 -4.90
CA SER A 316 -21.78 6.67 -3.59
C SER A 316 -21.91 7.81 -2.58
N ALA A 317 -22.76 7.62 -1.58
CA ALA A 317 -22.80 8.53 -0.44
C ALA A 317 -21.38 8.65 0.18
N PRO A 318 -21.01 9.84 0.69
CA PRO A 318 -19.76 10.01 1.44
C PRO A 318 -19.64 8.96 2.54
N ARG A 319 -18.58 8.16 2.50
CA ARG A 319 -18.27 7.13 3.50
C ARG A 319 -16.81 7.28 3.89
N THR A 320 -16.54 7.36 5.18
CA THR A 320 -15.19 7.45 5.72
C THR A 320 -14.54 6.08 5.76
N LEU A 321 -13.27 6.00 5.36
CA LEU A 321 -12.48 4.79 5.44
C LEU A 321 -12.03 4.57 6.89
N SER A 322 -12.62 3.57 7.53
CA SER A 322 -12.21 3.13 8.87
C SER A 322 -12.04 1.62 8.92
N ARG A 323 -11.19 1.16 9.84
CA ARG A 323 -10.98 -0.28 10.08
C ARG A 323 -12.29 -1.04 10.34
N GLY A 324 -13.20 -0.49 11.15
CA GLY A 324 -14.49 -1.11 11.43
C GLY A 324 -15.37 -1.25 10.19
N SER A 325 -15.32 -0.24 9.29
CA SER A 325 -15.99 -0.27 8.00
C SER A 325 -15.44 -1.34 7.05
N ILE A 326 -14.11 -1.53 7.05
CA ILE A 326 -13.47 -2.59 6.26
C ILE A 326 -13.81 -3.96 6.83
N LEU A 327 -13.67 -4.14 8.15
CA LEU A 327 -13.99 -5.40 8.84
C LEU A 327 -15.44 -5.83 8.58
N SER A 328 -16.40 -4.92 8.71
CA SER A 328 -17.80 -5.26 8.44
C SER A 328 -18.06 -5.69 7.00
N SER A 329 -17.33 -5.10 6.04
CA SER A 329 -17.47 -5.44 4.61
C SER A 329 -16.79 -6.77 4.27
N ILE A 330 -15.67 -7.09 4.93
CA ILE A 330 -15.00 -8.39 4.79
C ILE A 330 -15.87 -9.51 5.39
N LEU A 331 -16.46 -9.29 6.56
CA LEU A 331 -17.29 -10.28 7.26
C LEU A 331 -18.68 -10.45 6.63
N SER A 332 -19.20 -9.42 5.97
CA SER A 332 -20.47 -9.45 5.25
C SER A 332 -20.25 -9.03 3.79
N PRO A 333 -19.67 -9.93 2.95
CA PRO A 333 -19.57 -9.68 1.51
C PRO A 333 -20.96 -9.36 0.97
N SER A 334 -21.05 -8.37 0.07
CA SER A 334 -22.32 -7.95 -0.52
C SER A 334 -22.82 -8.96 -1.57
N THR A 335 -23.05 -10.21 -1.17
CA THR A 335 -23.75 -11.25 -1.96
C THR A 335 -25.18 -11.48 -1.49
N LEU A 336 -25.73 -10.58 -0.67
CA LEU A 336 -27.14 -10.60 -0.23
C LEU A 336 -27.91 -9.29 -0.53
N GLN A 337 -27.53 -8.56 -1.59
CA GLN A 337 -28.48 -7.69 -2.29
C GLN A 337 -28.88 -8.37 -3.60
N SER A 338 -29.62 -9.46 -3.44
CA SER A 338 -30.43 -10.04 -4.51
C SER A 338 -31.25 -8.95 -5.17
N ALA A 339 -31.23 -8.98 -6.50
CA ALA A 339 -32.18 -8.37 -7.41
C ALA A 339 -33.48 -7.94 -6.72
N ALA A 340 -33.69 -6.63 -6.60
CA ALA A 340 -35.04 -6.10 -6.57
C ALA A 340 -35.64 -6.34 -7.95
N THR A 341 -36.31 -7.49 -8.10
CA THR A 341 -37.27 -7.75 -9.17
C THR A 341 -38.17 -6.52 -9.27
N PRO A 342 -38.36 -5.91 -10.46
CA PRO A 342 -39.43 -4.96 -10.65
C PRO A 342 -40.72 -5.77 -10.57
N SER A 343 -41.39 -5.71 -9.42
CA SER A 343 -42.73 -6.24 -9.28
C SER A 343 -43.64 -5.52 -10.28
N SER A 344 -44.21 -6.32 -11.17
CA SER A 344 -45.39 -6.05 -11.97
C SER A 344 -46.37 -5.10 -11.30
N LEU A 345 -46.50 -3.89 -11.84
CA LEU A 345 -47.74 -3.12 -11.75
C LEU A 345 -48.42 -3.20 -13.11
N GLN A 346 -49.30 -4.20 -13.21
CA GLN A 346 -50.38 -4.23 -14.18
C GLN A 346 -51.32 -3.06 -13.91
N ASN A 347 -51.70 -2.40 -15.00
CA ASN A 347 -52.98 -1.76 -15.29
C ASN A 347 -53.51 -0.73 -14.28
N ASP A 348 -53.53 0.54 -14.71
CA ASP A 348 -54.77 1.30 -14.86
C ASP A 348 -54.44 2.63 -15.57
N LEU A 349 -54.65 2.65 -16.89
CA LEU A 349 -54.71 3.88 -17.68
C LEU A 349 -56.18 4.10 -18.10
N PRO A 350 -56.79 5.26 -17.81
CA PRO A 350 -58.08 5.61 -18.35
C PRO A 350 -57.94 6.11 -19.80
N GLU A 351 -58.76 5.47 -20.63
CA GLU A 351 -59.14 5.82 -22.00
C GLU A 351 -59.79 7.22 -22.08
N TRP A 352 -59.13 8.18 -22.75
CA TRP A 352 -59.74 9.37 -23.39
C TRP A 352 -58.82 9.78 -24.56
N GLY A 353 -59.26 9.54 -25.80
CA GLY A 353 -59.72 10.59 -26.73
C GLY A 353 -58.53 11.42 -27.24
N GLY A 354 -57.95 11.15 -28.41
CA GLY A 354 -58.62 11.32 -29.70
C GLY A 354 -58.60 12.81 -30.06
N GLU A 355 -57.62 13.22 -30.88
CA GLU A 355 -57.72 14.30 -31.88
C GLU A 355 -56.33 14.55 -32.51
N ASP A 356 -56.24 14.16 -33.78
CA ASP A 356 -55.58 14.81 -34.92
C ASP A 356 -54.59 15.94 -34.64
N TYR A 357 -53.41 15.89 -35.27
CA TYR A 357 -52.99 16.88 -36.26
C TYR A 357 -51.88 16.31 -37.15
N ASP A 358 -52.08 16.51 -38.45
CA ASP A 358 -51.28 16.09 -39.60
C ASP A 358 -49.85 16.68 -39.65
N ASP A 359 -49.01 15.94 -40.38
CA ASP A 359 -47.96 16.34 -41.34
C ASP A 359 -47.12 17.61 -41.10
N GLU A 360 -45.81 17.42 -40.89
CA GLU A 360 -44.74 17.65 -41.91
C GLU A 360 -43.37 17.14 -41.44
#